data_AF-E6PAZ1-F1
#
_entry.id   AF-E6PAZ1-F1
#
_cell.length_a   1.000
_cell.length_b   1.000
_cell.length_c   1.000
_cell.angle_alpha   90.00
_cell.angle_beta   90.00
_cell.angle_gamma   90.00
#
_symmetry.space_group_name_H-M   'P 1'
#
loop_
_entity.id
_entity.type
_entity.pdbx_description
1 polymer ?
#
loop_
_entity_poly.entity_id
_entity_poly.type
_entity_poly.pdbx_seq_one_letter_code
_entity_poly.pdbx_strand_id
1 'polypeptide(L)'
;MKCDVCGESVPYLLLRLDKPRCPKGHELGVWVACGNPEESHVYLWKEGMKCPYCGDEKFQTMSRGVKVRCLNVGPSGPCNYPYYNWLEDGPPCHMNHLSKIAVVKNA
;
A
#
# COMPACT_ATOMS: atom_id res chain seq x y z
N MET A 1 1.08 -9.46 7.47
CA MET A 1 1.93 -8.44 8.13
C MET A 1 1.92 -8.70 9.63
N LYS A 2 3.06 -8.49 10.31
CA LYS A 2 3.16 -8.50 11.78
C LYS A 2 3.41 -7.09 12.29
N CYS A 3 2.99 -6.79 13.51
CA CYS A 3 3.31 -5.53 14.18
C CYS A 3 4.77 -5.56 14.65
N ASP A 4 5.58 -4.57 14.30
CA ASP A 4 6.99 -4.53 14.70
C ASP A 4 7.18 -4.22 16.20
N VAL A 5 6.12 -3.75 16.89
CA VAL A 5 6.15 -3.45 18.33
C VAL A 5 5.80 -4.69 19.16
N CYS A 6 4.68 -5.35 18.88
CA CYS A 6 4.18 -6.47 19.70
C CYS A 6 4.21 -7.84 18.99
N GLY A 7 4.64 -7.92 17.74
CA GLY A 7 4.74 -9.18 16.97
C GLY A 7 3.41 -9.78 16.50
N GLU A 8 2.26 -9.25 16.95
CA GLU A 8 0.95 -9.78 16.55
C GLU A 8 0.70 -9.66 15.05
N SER A 9 0.06 -10.70 14.50
CA SER A 9 -0.46 -10.68 13.14
C SER A 9 -1.53 -9.60 13.02
N VAL A 10 -1.37 -8.71 12.05
CA VAL A 10 -2.32 -7.63 11.81
C VAL A 10 -3.43 -8.12 10.87
N PRO A 11 -4.70 -8.15 11.32
CA PRO A 11 -5.82 -8.47 10.45
C PRO A 11 -5.91 -7.47 9.30
N TYR A 12 -6.22 -7.99 8.10
CA TYR A 12 -6.31 -7.18 6.89
C TYR A 12 -7.32 -6.02 7.01
N LEU A 13 -8.40 -6.20 7.77
CA LEU A 13 -9.40 -5.16 8.00
C LEU A 13 -8.78 -3.91 8.65
N LEU A 14 -7.82 -4.07 9.57
CA LEU A 14 -7.17 -2.95 10.25
C LEU A 14 -6.20 -2.18 9.35
N LEU A 15 -5.85 -2.73 8.19
CA LEU A 15 -5.06 -2.04 7.15
C LEU A 15 -5.92 -1.09 6.30
N ARG A 16 -7.25 -1.16 6.40
CA ARG A 16 -8.21 -0.32 5.64
C ARG A 16 -8.48 1.04 6.28
N LEU A 17 -7.61 1.47 7.18
CA LEU A 17 -7.67 2.77 7.86
C LEU A 17 -6.60 3.68 7.28
N ASP A 18 -6.85 4.99 7.30
CA ASP A 18 -5.86 5.99 6.86
C ASP A 18 -4.58 5.91 7.71
N LYS A 19 -4.75 5.57 9.00
CA LYS A 19 -3.67 5.28 9.96
C LYS A 19 -3.86 3.88 10.56
N PRO A 20 -3.35 2.83 9.89
CA PRO A 20 -3.50 1.45 10.35
C PRO A 20 -2.89 1.24 11.74
N ARG A 21 -3.57 0.43 12.55
CA ARG A 21 -3.13 0.02 13.89
C ARG A 21 -3.20 -1.48 14.05
N CYS A 22 -2.34 -2.07 14.88
CA CYS A 22 -2.48 -3.48 15.24
C CYS A 22 -3.66 -3.69 16.21
N PRO A 23 -4.08 -4.93 16.51
CA PRO A 23 -5.15 -5.21 17.47
C PRO A 23 -4.91 -4.63 18.88
N LYS A 24 -3.65 -4.39 19.25
CA LYS A 24 -3.25 -3.75 20.53
C LYS A 24 -3.18 -2.22 20.45
N GLY A 25 -3.48 -1.61 19.30
CA GLY A 25 -3.52 -0.16 19.13
C GLY A 25 -2.20 0.51 18.72
N HIS A 26 -1.10 -0.23 18.54
CA HIS A 26 0.15 0.35 18.04
C HIS A 26 0.02 0.79 16.58
N GLU A 27 0.50 1.99 16.26
CA GLU A 27 0.50 2.50 14.90
C GLU A 27 1.45 1.71 14.01
N LEU A 28 0.97 1.37 12.82
CA LEU A 28 1.73 0.57 11.85
C LEU A 28 2.37 1.43 10.78
N GLY A 29 2.02 2.70 10.68
CA GLY A 29 2.54 3.65 9.70
C GLY A 29 1.43 4.47 9.06
N VAL A 30 1.80 5.20 8.00
CA VAL A 30 0.89 6.01 7.19
C VAL A 30 0.95 5.52 5.75
N TRP A 31 -0.19 5.42 5.09
CA TRP A 31 -0.24 5.08 3.68
C TRP A 31 0.29 6.23 2.84
N VAL A 32 1.29 5.96 2.00
CA VAL A 32 1.90 6.96 1.11
C VAL A 32 2.04 6.38 -0.29
N ALA A 33 2.19 7.27 -1.28
CA ALA A 33 2.63 6.92 -2.63
C ALA A 33 4.04 7.48 -2.87
N CYS A 34 4.93 6.69 -3.46
CA CYS A 34 6.27 7.16 -3.80
C CYS A 34 6.24 8.20 -4.95
N GLY A 35 7.28 9.03 -5.00
CA GLY A 35 7.46 10.10 -5.98
C GLY A 35 7.91 9.66 -7.36
N ASN A 36 8.00 8.34 -7.63
CA ASN A 36 8.50 7.85 -8.90
C ASN A 36 7.65 8.39 -10.08
N PRO A 37 8.26 9.07 -11.06
CA PRO A 37 7.55 9.69 -12.17
C PRO A 37 6.89 8.66 -13.09
N GLU A 38 7.49 7.48 -13.26
CA GLU A 38 6.97 6.42 -14.14
C GLU A 38 5.81 5.66 -13.49
N GLU A 39 5.93 5.32 -12.21
CA GLU A 39 4.91 4.55 -11.49
C GLU A 39 4.96 4.82 -9.98
N SER A 40 3.93 5.48 -9.45
CA SER A 40 3.84 5.79 -8.02
C SER A 40 3.27 4.60 -7.24
N HIS A 41 4.09 3.95 -6.42
CA HIS A 41 3.72 2.78 -5.62
C HIS A 41 3.13 3.18 -4.27
N VAL A 42 2.05 2.53 -3.87
CA VAL A 42 1.42 2.68 -2.56
C VAL A 42 2.05 1.70 -1.57
N TYR A 43 2.49 2.21 -0.42
CA TYR A 43 3.07 1.41 0.65
C TYR A 43 2.85 2.04 2.01
N LEU A 44 3.04 1.25 3.06
CA LEU A 44 2.93 1.71 4.44
C LEU A 44 4.28 2.26 4.89
N TRP A 45 4.35 3.58 5.10
CA TRP A 45 5.59 4.26 5.45
C TRP A 45 5.74 4.44 6.95
N LYS A 46 7.00 4.36 7.40
CA LYS A 46 7.49 4.70 8.73
C LYS A 46 8.74 5.56 8.58
N GLU A 47 9.09 6.27 9.64
CA GLU A 47 10.29 7.11 9.67
C GLU A 47 11.53 6.36 9.16
N GLY A 48 12.26 6.97 8.21
CA GLY A 48 13.44 6.39 7.59
C GLY A 48 13.20 5.33 6.51
N MET A 49 11.95 4.94 6.23
CA MET A 49 11.67 3.98 5.15
C MET A 49 11.65 4.64 3.77
N LYS A 50 12.23 3.93 2.79
CA LYS A 50 12.10 4.24 1.35
C LYS A 50 10.99 3.39 0.73
N CYS A 51 10.59 3.73 -0.50
CA CYS A 51 9.69 2.87 -1.25
C CYS A 51 10.32 1.47 -1.42
N PRO A 52 9.66 0.38 -0.97
CA PRO A 52 10.23 -0.96 -1.04
C PRO A 52 10.30 -1.51 -2.47
N TYR A 53 9.66 -0.85 -3.44
CA TYR A 53 9.59 -1.30 -4.83
C TYR A 53 10.58 -0.60 -5.76
N CYS A 54 10.81 0.70 -5.57
CA CYS A 54 11.71 1.49 -6.43
C CYS A 54 12.84 2.21 -5.67
N GLY A 55 12.87 2.15 -4.34
CA GLY A 55 13.89 2.80 -3.52
C GLY A 55 13.78 4.33 -3.41
N ASP A 56 12.73 4.94 -3.98
CA ASP A 56 12.51 6.39 -3.90
C ASP A 56 12.27 6.84 -2.45
N GLU A 57 12.89 7.96 -2.08
CA GLU A 57 12.77 8.59 -0.77
C GLU A 57 11.63 9.62 -0.72
N LYS A 58 11.22 10.14 -1.88
CA LYS A 58 10.11 11.08 -2.00
C LYS A 58 8.80 10.31 -1.89
N PHE A 59 7.87 10.87 -1.13
CA PHE A 59 6.53 10.32 -1.00
C PHE A 59 5.51 11.42 -0.76
N GLN A 60 4.25 11.08 -1.04
CA GLN A 60 3.07 11.88 -0.71
C GLN A 60 2.07 11.04 0.07
N THR A 61 1.40 11.63 1.06
CA THR A 61 0.37 10.94 1.83
C THR A 61 -0.81 10.56 0.93
N MET A 62 -1.27 9.32 1.06
CA MET A 62 -2.45 8.84 0.32
C MET A 62 -3.72 9.34 0.98
N SER A 63 -4.67 9.78 0.14
CA SER A 63 -6.03 10.11 0.58
C SER A 63 -7.00 9.00 0.17
N ARG A 64 -8.09 8.87 0.92
CA ARG A 64 -9.25 8.07 0.53
C ARG A 64 -9.76 8.52 -0.85
N GLY A 65 -10.17 7.56 -1.68
CA GLY A 65 -10.74 7.84 -3.01
C GLY A 65 -9.73 7.92 -4.16
N VAL A 66 -8.42 7.88 -3.87
CA VAL A 66 -7.39 7.91 -4.93
C VAL A 66 -7.48 6.65 -5.78
N LYS A 67 -7.55 6.82 -7.10
CA LYS A 67 -7.64 5.70 -8.05
C LYS A 67 -6.32 4.95 -8.15
N VAL A 68 -6.38 3.64 -7.97
CA VAL A 68 -5.20 2.75 -7.92
C VAL A 68 -5.45 1.46 -8.70
N ARG A 69 -4.38 0.71 -8.97
CA ARG A 69 -4.39 -0.63 -9.58
C ARG A 69 -3.45 -1.58 -8.85
N CYS A 70 -3.81 -2.87 -8.80
CA CYS A 70 -2.88 -3.92 -8.36
C CYS A 70 -1.98 -4.35 -9.54
N LEU A 71 -0.73 -4.67 -9.25
CA LEU A 71 0.27 -5.14 -10.20
C LEU A 71 1.02 -6.32 -9.59
N ASN A 72 1.33 -7.33 -10.40
CA ASN A 72 2.20 -8.42 -9.98
C ASN A 72 3.66 -8.02 -10.19
N VAL A 73 4.52 -8.43 -9.27
CA VAL A 73 5.98 -8.21 -9.32
C VAL A 73 6.69 -9.42 -9.96
N GLY A 74 5.95 -10.48 -10.34
CA GLY A 74 6.48 -11.73 -10.91
C GLY A 74 6.00 -12.04 -12.35
N PRO A 75 6.43 -13.17 -12.93
CA PRO A 75 6.13 -13.57 -14.32
C PRO A 75 4.66 -13.95 -14.57
N SER A 76 3.83 -13.90 -13.53
CA SER A 76 2.41 -14.29 -13.53
C SER A 76 1.49 -13.40 -14.38
N GLY A 77 2.03 -12.46 -15.16
CA GLY A 77 1.28 -11.51 -15.96
C GLY A 77 0.61 -10.39 -15.14
N PRO A 78 -0.02 -9.42 -15.81
CA PRO A 78 -0.69 -8.30 -15.14
C PRO A 78 -1.82 -8.80 -14.23
N CYS A 79 -2.04 -8.15 -13.09
CA CYS A 79 -3.19 -8.46 -12.24
C CYS A 79 -4.49 -8.20 -13.02
N ASN A 80 -5.37 -9.19 -13.10
CA ASN A 80 -6.72 -9.04 -13.69
C ASN A 80 -7.69 -8.26 -12.78
N TYR A 81 -7.19 -7.56 -11.76
CA TYR A 81 -8.04 -6.78 -10.87
C TYR A 81 -8.36 -5.42 -11.50
N PRO A 82 -9.64 -5.01 -11.50
CA PRO A 82 -10.02 -3.70 -12.01
C PRO A 82 -9.41 -2.58 -11.16
N TYR A 83 -9.38 -1.38 -11.73
CA TYR A 83 -9.11 -0.16 -10.97
C TYR A 83 -10.09 -0.02 -9.80
N TYR A 84 -9.62 0.59 -8.72
CA TYR A 84 -10.42 0.80 -7.51
C TYR A 84 -10.00 2.08 -6.80
N ASN A 85 -10.86 2.53 -5.88
CA ASN A 85 -10.63 3.71 -5.06
C ASN A 85 -9.98 3.32 -3.73
N TRP A 86 -8.82 3.92 -3.45
CA TRP A 86 -8.03 3.66 -2.26
C TRP A 86 -8.84 3.87 -0.97
N LEU A 87 -8.87 2.86 -0.09
CA LEU A 87 -9.59 2.82 1.20
C LEU A 87 -11.12 2.96 1.13
N GLU A 88 -11.73 3.24 -0.03
CA GLU A 88 -13.19 3.30 -0.22
C GLU A 88 -13.75 1.93 -0.57
N ASP A 89 -13.28 1.35 -1.67
CA ASP A 89 -13.74 0.04 -2.15
C ASP A 89 -13.14 -1.11 -1.32
N GLY A 90 -12.26 -0.77 -0.37
CA GLY A 90 -11.30 -1.68 0.23
C GLY A 90 -10.20 -2.05 -0.76
N PRO A 91 -9.08 -2.64 -0.33
CA PRO A 91 -8.05 -3.03 -1.28
C PRO A 91 -8.49 -4.33 -1.98
N PRO A 92 -8.51 -4.40 -3.33
CA PRO A 92 -8.57 -5.61 -4.11
C PRO A 92 -7.14 -6.00 -4.48
N CYS A 93 -6.56 -6.80 -3.61
CA CYS A 93 -5.58 -7.81 -3.92
C CYS A 93 -5.35 -8.56 -2.62
N HIS A 94 -5.19 -9.87 -2.69
CA HIS A 94 -4.45 -10.57 -1.65
C HIS A 94 -3.08 -9.91 -1.64
N MET A 95 -2.84 -8.93 -0.75
CA MET A 95 -1.54 -8.31 -0.55
C MET A 95 -0.59 -9.39 -0.03
N ASN A 96 -0.18 -10.27 -0.93
CA ASN A 96 0.90 -11.18 -0.75
C ASN A 96 2.19 -10.47 -1.17
N HIS A 97 3.32 -11.09 -0.88
CA HIS A 97 4.64 -10.54 -1.15
C HIS A 97 4.94 -10.31 -2.65
N LEU A 98 4.04 -10.71 -3.56
CA LEU A 98 4.20 -10.61 -5.01
C LEU A 98 3.31 -9.53 -5.64
N SER A 99 2.48 -8.85 -4.87
CA SER A 99 1.58 -7.80 -5.35
C SER A 99 2.09 -6.42 -4.94
N LYS A 100 2.12 -5.47 -5.87
CA LYS A 100 2.34 -4.04 -5.61
C LYS A 100 1.13 -3.24 -6.04
N ILE A 101 0.86 -2.12 -5.37
CA ILE A 101 -0.26 -1.24 -5.69
C ILE A 101 0.31 0.04 -6.28
N ALA A 102 -0.23 0.49 -7.41
CA ALA A 102 0.21 1.71 -8.07
C ALA A 102 -0.94 2.71 -8.23
N VAL A 103 -0.64 4.00 -8.06
CA VAL A 103 -1.57 5.10 -8.34
C VAL A 103 -1.76 5.21 -9.85
N VAL A 104 -3.02 5.32 -10.27
CA VAL A 104 -3.36 5.63 -11.65
C VAL A 104 -3.20 7.13 -11.84
N LYS A 105 -2.09 7.54 -12.45
CA LYS A 105 -1.95 8.90 -12.97
C LYS A 105 -2.90 9.00 -14.15
N ASN A 106 -3.88 9.90 -14.09
CA ASN A 106 -4.82 10.09 -15.20
C ASN A 106 -4.04 10.29 -16.50
N ALA A 107 -4.42 9.51 -17.52
CA ALA A 107 -4.06 9.76 -18.91
C ALA A 107 -4.75 11.05 -19.40
#